data_AF-A0A4U5ZR34-F1
#
_entry.id   AF-A0A4U5ZR34-F1
#
_cell.length_a   1.000
_cell.length_b   1.000
_cell.length_c   1.000
_cell.angle_alpha   90.00
_cell.angle_beta   90.00
_cell.angle_gamma   90.00
#
_symmetry.space_group_name_H-M   'P 1'
#
loop_
_entity.id
_entity.type
_entity.pdbx_description
1 polymer ?
#
loop_
_entity_poly.entity_id
_entity_poly.type
_entity_poly.pdbx_seq_one_letter_code
_entity_poly.pdbx_strand_id
1 'polypeptide(L)'
;MNDPKTVQQDDFAPFDDTANANAALREKLADAMTPGFQVEFDPDEAEKAGAFPEDALSEQDAAESDIDLVDATVPEDTTTAATDDAR
;
A
#
# COMPACT_ATOMS: atom_id res chain seq x y z
N MET A 1 -4.72 -49.94 32.42
CA MET A 1 -5.46 -48.68 32.62
C MET A 1 -4.66 -47.58 31.94
N ASN A 2 -4.98 -47.30 30.68
CA ASN A 2 -4.46 -46.13 29.99
C ASN A 2 -5.54 -45.06 30.16
N ASP A 3 -5.22 -43.97 30.84
CA ASP A 3 -6.10 -42.80 30.90
C ASP A 3 -5.66 -41.82 29.79
N PRO A 4 -6.42 -41.70 28.68
CA PRO A 4 -6.25 -40.63 27.72
C PRO A 4 -7.06 -39.42 28.18
N LYS A 5 -6.37 -38.48 28.82
CA LYS A 5 -6.77 -37.06 28.85
C LYS A 5 -5.50 -36.27 28.52
N THR A 6 -4.93 -36.45 27.34
CA THR A 6 -5.20 -35.58 26.18
C THR A 6 -5.53 -34.17 26.63
N VAL A 7 -4.48 -33.34 26.62
CA VAL A 7 -4.49 -31.93 26.20
C VAL A 7 -5.74 -31.19 26.65
N GLN A 8 -5.69 -30.63 27.86
CA GLN A 8 -6.45 -29.40 28.10
C GLN A 8 -5.79 -28.36 27.18
N GLN A 9 -6.41 -28.18 26.02
CA GLN A 9 -6.15 -27.07 25.13
C GLN A 9 -6.33 -25.82 25.99
N ASP A 10 -5.24 -25.11 26.25
CA ASP A 10 -5.26 -23.76 26.78
C ASP A 10 -5.85 -22.84 25.71
N ASP A 11 -7.13 -23.02 25.36
CA ASP A 11 -7.95 -22.10 24.57
C ASP A 11 -8.40 -20.92 25.45
N PHE A 12 -7.48 -20.41 26.28
CA PHE A 12 -7.67 -19.22 27.10
C PHE A 12 -7.00 -18.03 26.42
N ALA A 13 -7.68 -17.43 25.44
CA ALA A 13 -7.42 -16.03 25.12
C ALA A 13 -8.64 -15.30 24.53
N PRO A 14 -9.80 -15.19 25.23
CA PRO A 14 -10.79 -14.17 24.88
C PRO A 14 -10.50 -12.80 25.54
N PHE A 15 -9.43 -12.68 26.33
CA PHE A 15 -9.12 -11.48 27.14
C PHE A 15 -7.79 -10.80 26.77
N ASP A 16 -7.18 -11.14 25.64
CA ASP A 16 -6.04 -10.37 25.14
C ASP A 16 -6.53 -9.23 24.22
N ASP A 17 -6.83 -8.09 24.84
CA ASP A 17 -7.27 -6.88 24.14
C ASP A 17 -6.28 -6.45 23.06
N THR A 18 -4.97 -6.72 23.24
CA THR A 18 -3.96 -6.36 22.25
C THR A 18 -3.99 -7.27 21.03
N ALA A 19 -4.17 -8.58 21.24
CA ALA A 19 -4.34 -9.54 20.15
C ALA A 19 -5.62 -9.26 19.37
N ASN A 20 -6.71 -8.92 20.06
CA ASN A 20 -7.99 -8.56 19.46
C ASN A 20 -7.89 -7.26 18.64
N ALA A 21 -7.25 -6.22 19.18
CA ALA A 21 -7.03 -4.96 18.45
C ALA A 21 -6.17 -5.17 17.19
N ASN A 22 -5.13 -6.00 17.28
CA ASN A 22 -4.29 -6.34 16.12
C ASN A 22 -5.03 -7.18 15.08
N ALA A 23 -5.96 -8.04 15.50
CA ALA A 23 -6.80 -8.79 14.56
C ALA A 23 -7.76 -7.85 13.81
N ALA A 24 -8.43 -6.95 14.54
CA ALA A 24 -9.31 -5.94 13.94
C ALA A 24 -8.56 -4.99 12.99
N LEU A 25 -7.34 -4.57 13.34
CA LEU A 25 -6.48 -3.75 12.47
C LEU A 25 -6.16 -4.46 11.15
N ARG A 26 -5.86 -5.76 11.19
CA ARG A 26 -5.56 -6.55 9.99
C ARG A 26 -6.77 -6.71 9.07
N GLU A 27 -7.96 -6.86 9.64
CA GLU A 27 -9.21 -6.93 8.88
C GLU A 27 -9.47 -5.59 8.17
N LYS A 28 -9.38 -4.48 8.90
CA LYS A 28 -9.45 -3.12 8.34
C LYS A 28 -8.45 -2.89 7.20
N LEU A 29 -7.20 -3.34 7.36
CA LEU A 29 -6.17 -3.25 6.31
C LEU A 29 -6.52 -4.09 5.08
N ALA A 30 -7.08 -5.28 5.26
CA ALA A 30 -7.51 -6.12 4.15
C ALA A 30 -8.65 -5.45 3.36
N ASP A 31 -9.58 -4.82 4.07
CA ASP A 31 -10.68 -4.08 3.43
C ASP A 31 -10.17 -2.86 2.66
N ALA A 32 -9.19 -2.12 3.19
CA ALA A 32 -8.56 -0.97 2.52
C ALA A 32 -7.87 -1.33 1.19
N MET A 33 -7.49 -2.60 1.00
CA MET A 33 -6.96 -3.10 -0.29
C MET A 33 -8.05 -3.29 -1.35
N THR A 34 -9.33 -3.17 -0.99
CA THR A 34 -10.45 -3.26 -1.92
C THR A 34 -10.67 -1.93 -2.63
N PRO A 35 -10.58 -1.87 -3.97
CA PRO A 35 -10.78 -0.63 -4.72
C PRO A 35 -12.13 0.02 -4.43
N GLY A 36 -12.12 1.31 -4.13
CA GLY A 36 -13.34 2.09 -3.83
C GLY A 36 -13.88 1.90 -2.42
N PHE A 37 -13.25 1.08 -1.58
CA PHE A 37 -13.56 0.98 -0.16
C PHE A 37 -12.65 1.90 0.66
N GLN A 38 -13.24 2.64 1.59
CA GLN A 38 -12.52 3.56 2.48
C GLN A 38 -12.68 3.08 3.92
N VAL A 39 -11.57 2.96 4.63
CA VAL A 39 -11.52 2.51 6.01
C VAL A 39 -10.90 3.61 6.86
N GLU A 40 -11.54 3.90 7.98
CA GLU A 40 -11.06 4.86 8.97
C GLU A 40 -10.17 4.16 10.00
N PHE A 41 -9.06 4.81 10.34
CA PHE A 41 -8.12 4.35 11.36
C PHE A 41 -7.99 5.43 12.44
N ASP A 42 -8.01 5.01 13.70
CA ASP A 42 -7.66 5.90 14.81
C ASP A 42 -6.16 6.23 14.76
N PRO A 43 -5.67 7.31 15.40
CA PRO A 43 -4.25 7.70 15.32
C PRO A 43 -3.27 6.57 15.66
N ASP A 44 -3.54 5.81 16.73
CA ASP A 44 -2.71 4.67 17.15
C ASP A 44 -2.77 3.50 16.16
N GLU A 45 -3.88 3.33 15.45
CA GLU A 45 -4.05 2.30 14.42
C GLU A 45 -3.35 2.72 13.12
N ALA A 46 -3.45 4.00 12.75
CA ALA A 46 -2.83 4.59 11.57
C ALA A 46 -1.31 4.45 11.64
N GLU A 47 -0.69 4.76 12.78
CA GLU A 47 0.76 4.56 12.98
C GLU A 47 1.16 3.08 12.80
N LYS A 48 0.38 2.14 13.34
CA LYS A 48 0.63 0.69 13.21
C LYS A 48 0.40 0.17 11.79
N ALA A 49 -0.53 0.80 11.05
CA ALA A 49 -0.77 0.55 9.64
C ALA A 49 0.34 1.14 8.75
N GLY A 50 1.28 1.90 9.30
CA GLY A 50 2.34 2.58 8.55
C GLY A 50 1.89 3.87 7.87
N ALA A 51 0.76 4.43 8.30
CA ALA A 51 0.37 5.77 7.91
C ALA A 51 1.21 6.77 8.71
N PHE A 52 2.20 7.35 8.03
CA PHE A 52 2.99 8.46 8.55
C PHE A 52 2.34 9.78 8.13
N PRO A 53 2.38 10.83 8.96
CA PRO A 53 2.08 12.18 8.52
C PRO A 53 3.22 12.63 7.58
N GLU A 54 3.15 12.20 6.33
CA GLU A 54 4.00 12.72 5.28
C GLU A 54 3.35 14.02 4.79
N ASP A 55 4.09 15.12 4.88
CA ASP A 55 3.74 16.29 4.10
C ASP A 55 3.65 15.86 2.63
N ALA A 56 2.62 16.34 1.92
CA ALA A 56 2.51 16.08 0.49
C ALA A 56 3.83 16.45 -0.17
N LEU A 57 4.31 15.58 -1.07
CA LEU A 57 5.51 15.85 -1.83
C LEU A 57 5.37 17.22 -2.51
N SER A 58 6.42 18.03 -2.47
CA SER A 58 6.37 19.33 -3.14
C SER A 58 6.19 19.11 -4.65
N GLU A 59 5.54 20.05 -5.35
CA GLU A 59 5.37 19.95 -6.82
C GLU A 59 6.72 19.78 -7.54
N GLN A 60 7.77 20.38 -6.99
CA GLN A 60 9.14 20.29 -7.49
C GLN A 60 9.70 18.86 -7.32
N ASP A 61 9.62 18.32 -6.11
CA ASP A 61 10.10 16.95 -5.81
C ASP A 61 9.30 15.88 -6.57
N ALA A 62 8.01 16.12 -6.80
CA ALA A 62 7.15 15.26 -7.61
C ALA A 62 7.59 15.23 -9.07
N ALA A 63 7.82 16.40 -9.67
CA ALA A 63 8.29 16.51 -11.05
C ALA A 63 9.71 15.96 -11.25
N GLU A 64 10.59 16.07 -10.24
CA GLU A 64 11.93 15.47 -10.29
C GLU A 64 11.92 13.94 -10.22
N SER A 65 10.85 13.36 -9.66
CA SER A 65 10.67 11.90 -9.55
C SER A 65 10.21 11.23 -10.86
N ASP A 66 9.84 12.02 -11.87
CA ASP A 66 9.38 11.58 -13.19
C ASP A 66 10.53 11.06 -14.08
N ILE A 67 11.41 10.23 -13.52
CA ILE A 67 12.59 9.68 -14.21
C ILE A 67 12.22 8.74 -15.38
N ASP A 68 11.04 8.12 -15.32
CA ASP A 68 10.53 7.24 -16.38
C ASP A 68 9.78 8.00 -17.49
N LEU A 69 9.51 9.31 -17.32
CA LEU A 69 8.68 10.12 -18.23
C LEU A 69 9.43 10.61 -19.49
N VAL A 70 10.76 10.49 -19.50
CA VAL A 70 11.61 10.91 -20.63
C VAL A 70 11.29 10.17 -21.94
N ASP A 71 10.78 8.94 -21.89
CA ASP A 71 10.33 8.19 -23.08
C ASP A 71 8.87 8.50 -23.47
N ALA A 72 8.02 8.93 -22.53
CA ALA A 72 6.60 9.18 -22.77
C ALA A 72 6.33 10.55 -23.41
N THR A 73 7.28 11.49 -23.30
CA THR A 73 7.12 12.90 -23.70
C THR A 73 7.90 13.26 -24.96
N VAL A 74 8.58 12.31 -25.60
CA VAL A 74 9.21 12.53 -26.90
C VAL A 74 8.08 12.75 -27.92
N PRO A 75 7.91 13.95 -28.50
CA PRO A 75 6.97 14.12 -29.59
C PRO A 75 7.48 13.28 -30.77
N GLU A 76 6.67 12.33 -31.24
CA GLU A 76 6.82 11.53 -32.47
C GLU A 76 6.78 12.42 -33.75
N ASP A 77 7.49 13.56 -33.76
CA ASP A 77 7.45 14.53 -34.87
C ASP A 77 8.84 15.09 -35.20
N THR A 78 9.87 14.23 -35.18
CA THR A 78 11.18 14.58 -35.80
C THR A 78 11.72 13.52 -36.75
N THR A 79 10.97 12.45 -37.03
CA THR A 79 11.35 11.51 -38.08
C THR A 79 10.74 11.93 -39.42
N THR A 80 11.61 12.17 -40.41
CA THR A 80 11.29 12.28 -41.85
C THR A 80 10.99 13.68 -42.41
N ALA A 81 12.01 14.53 -42.52
CA ALA A 81 12.02 15.61 -43.52
C ALA A 81 13.46 15.93 -44.00
N ALA A 82 14.22 14.91 -44.41
CA ALA A 82 15.52 15.14 -45.04
C ALA A 82 15.87 14.03 -46.05
N THR A 83 14.98 13.71 -46.97
CA THR A 83 15.32 12.99 -48.21
C THR A 83 14.27 13.28 -49.29
N ASP A 84 14.24 14.50 -49.83
CA ASP A 84 13.81 14.73 -51.21
C ASP A 84 14.21 16.15 -51.64
N ASP A 85 15.43 16.30 -52.17
CA ASP A 85 15.66 17.34 -53.19
C ASP A 85 16.75 16.86 -54.14
N ALA A 86 16.31 16.03 -55.09
CA ALA A 86 17.01 15.80 -56.33
C ALA A 86 16.19 16.44 -57.45
N ARG A 87 16.48 17.71 -57.79
CA ARG A 87 16.36 18.20 -59.17
C ARG A 87 17.17 19.45 -59.47
#